data_AF-A0A9D2NNT3-F1
#
_entry.id   AF-A0A9D2NNT3-F1
#
_cell.length_a   1.000
_cell.length_b   1.000
_cell.length_c   1.000
_cell.angle_alpha   90.00
_cell.angle_beta   90.00
_cell.angle_gamma   90.00
#
_symmetry.space_group_name_H-M   'P 1'
#
loop_
_entity.id
_entity.type
_entity.pdbx_description
1 polymer ?
#
loop_
_entity_poly.entity_id
_entity_poly.type
_entity_poly.pdbx_seq_one_letter_code
_entity_poly.pdbx_strand_id
1 'polypeptide(L)'
;MEVFSKSYLEEVVENQGKLFEYAEEHYPGIDVADFIESYMKSYTRAMVDEGQAYVCTMDAETLYNYFLENDKYELKQGKTAGGFAPNWIGQFYALFQWIYRLTSKEVVKLLPVEFMFEAYPGLHDLDLDVAVRKVGEQCGLNVP
;
A
#
# COMPACT_ATOMS: atom_id res chain seq x y z
N MET A 1 14.33 -14.83 -3.61
CA MET A 1 14.64 -13.49 -4.14
C MET A 1 13.73 -12.55 -3.37
N GLU A 2 14.26 -11.63 -2.58
CA GLU A 2 13.46 -10.61 -1.88
C GLU A 2 12.83 -9.67 -2.91
N VAL A 3 11.64 -9.11 -2.66
CA VAL A 3 10.97 -8.21 -3.62
C VAL A 3 11.82 -6.96 -3.84
N PHE A 4 12.31 -6.37 -2.75
CA PHE A 4 13.35 -5.35 -2.75
C PHE A 4 14.20 -5.51 -1.47
N SER A 5 15.38 -4.87 -1.43
CA SER A 5 16.32 -4.98 -0.31
C SER A 5 15.69 -4.64 1.04
N LYS A 6 15.99 -5.42 2.08
CA LYS A 6 15.62 -5.12 3.48
C LYS A 6 15.98 -3.68 3.91
N SER A 7 17.02 -3.07 3.33
CA SER A 7 17.41 -1.69 3.62
C SER A 7 16.34 -0.65 3.29
N TYR A 8 15.41 -0.95 2.38
CA TYR A 8 14.32 -0.06 1.98
C TYR A 8 12.99 -0.40 2.66
N LEU A 9 12.91 -1.49 3.43
CA LEU A 9 11.64 -2.00 3.95
C LEU A 9 10.91 -1.02 4.84
N GLU A 10 11.61 -0.46 5.84
CA GLU A 10 11.00 0.47 6.79
C GLU A 10 10.46 1.71 6.06
N GLU A 11 11.26 2.27 5.16
CA GLU A 11 10.92 3.46 4.38
C GLU A 11 9.76 3.22 3.41
N VAL A 12 9.76 2.11 2.67
CA VAL A 12 8.66 1.74 1.77
C VAL A 12 7.36 1.49 2.54
N VAL A 13 7.43 0.80 3.69
CA VAL A 13 6.25 0.55 4.52
C VAL A 13 5.69 1.87 5.05
N GLU A 14 6.52 2.70 5.65
CA GLU A 14 6.11 3.97 6.23
C GLU A 14 5.57 4.95 5.17
N ASN A 15 6.30 5.13 4.07
CA ASN A 15 5.92 6.11 3.04
C ASN A 15 4.72 5.67 2.22
N GLN A 16 4.51 4.36 1.99
CA GLN A 16 3.28 3.90 1.35
C GLN A 16 2.05 4.14 2.25
N GLY A 17 2.18 3.92 3.56
CA GLY A 17 1.12 4.29 4.51
C GLY A 17 0.82 5.78 4.47
N LYS A 18 1.84 6.61 4.64
CA LYS A 18 1.70 8.07 4.59
C LYS A 18 1.17 8.57 3.25
N LEU A 19 1.51 7.94 2.12
CA LEU A 19 0.97 8.29 0.80
C LEU A 19 -0.55 8.18 0.77
N PHE A 20 -1.10 7.10 1.32
CA PHE A 20 -2.54 6.85 1.29
C PHE A 20 -3.29 7.81 2.23
N GLU A 21 -2.70 8.14 3.38
CA GLU A 21 -3.20 9.18 4.28
C GLU A 21 -3.14 10.57 3.61
N TYR A 22 -1.99 10.91 3.02
CA TYR A 22 -1.75 12.17 2.34
C TYR A 22 -2.78 12.45 1.25
N ALA A 23 -3.15 11.44 0.45
CA ALA A 23 -4.14 11.59 -0.61
C ALA A 23 -5.53 12.00 -0.07
N GLU A 24 -5.94 11.47 1.08
CA GLU A 24 -7.22 11.84 1.72
C GLU A 24 -7.18 13.23 2.35
N GLU A 25 -6.05 13.59 2.97
CA GLU A 25 -5.85 14.93 3.56
C GLU A 25 -5.79 16.04 2.51
N HIS A 26 -5.11 15.80 1.38
CA HIS A 26 -4.84 16.82 0.36
C HIS A 26 -5.93 16.93 -0.71
N TYR A 27 -6.74 15.89 -0.89
CA TYR A 27 -7.89 15.92 -1.79
C TYR A 27 -9.18 15.50 -1.06
N PRO A 28 -9.82 16.42 -0.30
CA PRO A 28 -11.04 16.10 0.44
C PRO A 28 -12.13 15.48 -0.45
N GLY A 29 -12.68 14.36 -0.01
CA GLY A 29 -13.68 13.61 -0.77
C GLY A 29 -13.09 12.63 -1.80
N ILE A 30 -11.78 12.40 -1.80
CA ILE A 30 -11.15 11.42 -2.69
C ILE A 30 -11.81 10.04 -2.59
N ASP A 31 -11.95 9.36 -3.72
CA ASP A 31 -12.15 7.92 -3.75
C ASP A 31 -10.83 7.23 -3.37
N VAL A 32 -10.62 7.06 -2.06
CA VAL A 32 -9.39 6.49 -1.53
C VAL A 32 -9.22 5.02 -1.93
N ALA A 33 -10.31 4.27 -2.13
CA ALA A 33 -10.24 2.90 -2.58
C ALA A 33 -9.71 2.80 -4.01
N ASP A 34 -10.25 3.63 -4.92
CA ASP A 34 -9.78 3.73 -6.30
C ASP A 34 -8.33 4.24 -6.37
N PHE A 35 -7.95 5.20 -5.52
CA PHE A 35 -6.57 5.69 -5.43
C PHE A 35 -5.60 4.59 -5.04
N ILE A 36 -5.88 3.85 -3.96
CA ILE A 36 -5.05 2.74 -3.48
C ILE A 36 -4.96 1.65 -4.54
N GLU A 37 -6.09 1.25 -5.12
CA GLU A 37 -6.12 0.18 -6.13
C GLU A 37 -5.32 0.57 -7.39
N SER A 38 -5.48 1.82 -7.84
CA SER A 38 -4.77 2.36 -9.00
C SER A 38 -3.27 2.45 -8.73
N TYR A 39 -2.87 2.95 -7.55
CA TYR A 39 -1.47 3.01 -7.15
C TYR A 39 -0.86 1.61 -7.08
N MET A 40 -1.52 0.64 -6.44
CA MET A 40 -1.02 -0.74 -6.31
C MET A 40 -0.90 -1.48 -7.65
N LYS A 41 -1.54 -0.97 -8.72
CA LYS A 41 -1.45 -1.50 -10.09
C LYS A 41 -0.59 -0.65 -11.03
N SER A 42 -0.02 0.44 -10.52
CA SER A 42 0.67 1.47 -11.29
C SER A 42 2.09 1.05 -11.70
N TYR A 43 2.63 1.74 -12.70
CA TYR A 43 4.04 1.65 -13.05
C TYR A 43 4.91 2.21 -11.92
N THR A 44 4.52 3.32 -11.27
CA THR A 44 5.25 3.85 -10.11
C THR A 44 5.44 2.79 -9.03
N ARG A 45 4.38 2.04 -8.70
CA ARG A 45 4.48 1.00 -7.68
C ARG A 45 5.25 -0.23 -8.14
N ALA A 46 5.20 -0.55 -9.44
CA ALA A 46 6.04 -1.59 -10.03
C ALA A 46 7.54 -1.26 -9.94
N MET A 47 7.94 0.02 -10.01
CA MET A 47 9.34 0.41 -9.78
C MET A 47 9.79 0.10 -8.35
N VAL A 48 8.90 0.25 -7.37
CA VAL A 48 9.18 -0.17 -5.99
C VAL A 48 9.25 -1.69 -5.87
N ASP A 49 8.40 -2.44 -6.61
CA ASP A 49 8.50 -3.91 -6.70
C ASP A 49 9.85 -4.37 -7.25
N GLU A 50 10.45 -3.61 -8.16
CA GLU A 50 11.78 -3.87 -8.72
C GLU A 50 12.93 -3.34 -7.85
N GLY A 51 12.62 -2.67 -6.73
CA GLY A 51 13.62 -2.11 -5.82
C GLY A 51 14.38 -0.92 -6.38
N GLN A 52 13.78 -0.12 -7.26
CA GLN A 52 14.38 1.09 -7.81
C GLN A 52 14.64 2.11 -6.70
N ALA A 53 15.91 2.28 -6.31
CA ALA A 53 16.32 3.06 -5.15
C ALA A 53 15.69 4.46 -5.11
N TYR A 54 15.63 5.17 -6.24
CA TYR A 54 15.06 6.51 -6.32
C TYR A 54 13.59 6.58 -5.89
N VAL A 55 12.77 5.59 -6.24
CA VAL A 55 11.34 5.56 -5.90
C VAL A 55 11.14 4.97 -4.50
N CYS A 56 11.94 3.99 -4.10
CA CYS A 56 11.88 3.37 -2.77
C CYS A 56 12.16 4.35 -1.62
N THR A 57 12.89 5.44 -1.89
CA THR A 57 13.26 6.46 -0.88
C THR A 57 12.50 7.78 -1.02
N MET A 58 11.41 7.80 -1.80
CA MET A 58 10.56 8.99 -1.90
C MET A 58 9.70 9.11 -0.64
N ASP A 59 9.62 10.32 -0.08
CA ASP A 59 8.57 10.65 0.89
C ASP A 59 7.17 10.62 0.24
N ALA A 60 6.14 10.61 1.08
CA ALA A 60 4.75 10.48 0.65
C ALA A 60 4.29 11.56 -0.34
N GLU A 61 4.69 12.83 -0.15
CA GLU A 61 4.30 13.93 -1.03
C GLU A 61 4.98 13.81 -2.39
N THR A 62 6.28 13.52 -2.40
CA THR A 62 7.05 13.32 -3.62
C THR A 62 6.51 12.12 -4.40
N LEU A 63 6.21 11.02 -3.70
CA LEU A 63 5.65 9.81 -4.29
C LEU A 63 4.23 10.03 -4.83
N TYR A 64 3.42 10.83 -4.14
CA TYR A 64 2.09 11.24 -4.59
C TYR A 64 2.18 11.99 -5.92
N ASN A 65 2.99 13.05 -5.98
CA ASN A 65 3.17 13.84 -7.19
C ASN A 65 3.77 13.01 -8.33
N TYR A 66 4.76 12.17 -8.02
CA TYR A 66 5.37 11.27 -9.00
C TYR A 66 4.34 10.31 -9.60
N PHE A 67 3.48 9.70 -8.77
CA PHE A 67 2.40 8.82 -9.23
C PHE A 67 1.42 9.57 -10.14
N LEU A 68 0.93 10.75 -9.74
CA LEU A 68 0.01 11.54 -10.56
C LEU A 68 0.63 11.91 -11.92
N GLU A 69 1.89 12.34 -11.92
CA GLU A 69 2.57 12.79 -13.12
C GLU A 69 2.96 11.64 -14.05
N ASN A 70 3.47 10.53 -13.51
CA ASN A 70 4.06 9.46 -14.30
C ASN A 70 3.02 8.44 -14.75
N ASP A 71 2.05 8.10 -13.91
CA ASP A 71 0.96 7.18 -14.25
C ASP A 71 -0.27 7.88 -14.83
N LYS A 72 -0.27 9.22 -14.88
CA LYS A 72 -1.39 10.04 -15.37
C LYS A 72 -2.70 9.70 -14.66
N TYR A 73 -2.61 9.42 -13.35
CA TYR A 73 -3.78 9.12 -12.54
C TYR A 73 -4.64 10.38 -12.38
N GLU A 74 -5.94 10.23 -12.65
CA GLU A 74 -6.93 11.29 -12.46
C GLU A 74 -7.62 11.09 -11.11
N LEU A 75 -7.52 12.08 -10.23
CA LEU A 75 -8.17 12.06 -8.92
C LEU A 75 -9.68 11.97 -9.08
N LYS A 76 -10.30 11.02 -8.39
CA LYS A 76 -11.74 10.80 -8.39
C LYS A 76 -12.34 11.18 -7.05
N GLN A 77 -13.57 11.69 -7.11
CA GLN A 77 -14.39 11.91 -5.92
C GLN A 77 -15.17 10.63 -5.60
N GLY A 78 -15.25 10.26 -4.33
CA GLY A 78 -15.86 9.02 -3.89
C GLY A 78 -16.11 8.97 -2.38
N LYS A 79 -16.16 7.75 -1.85
CA LYS A 79 -16.38 7.54 -0.42
C LYS A 79 -15.07 7.73 0.34
N THR A 80 -15.06 8.67 1.27
CA THR A 80 -13.94 8.84 2.20
C THR A 80 -13.87 7.64 3.14
N ALA A 81 -12.66 7.16 3.44
CA ALA A 81 -12.46 6.12 4.43
C ALA A 81 -12.54 6.69 5.84
N GLY A 82 -12.02 7.91 6.04
CA GLY A 82 -11.91 8.59 7.32
C GLY A 82 -10.93 7.89 8.28
N GLY A 83 -10.19 8.70 9.04
CA GLY A 83 -9.31 8.20 10.11
C GLY A 83 -8.03 7.55 9.60
N PHE A 84 -7.47 6.62 10.38
CA PHE A 84 -6.13 6.05 10.16
C PHE A 84 -6.09 4.81 9.27
N ALA A 85 -7.24 4.41 8.70
CA ALA A 85 -7.34 3.18 7.91
C ALA A 85 -6.48 3.21 6.63
N PRO A 86 -6.46 4.29 5.83
CA PRO A 86 -5.61 4.34 4.63
C PRO A 86 -4.12 4.17 4.96
N ASN A 87 -3.65 4.84 6.03
CA ASN A 87 -2.25 4.73 6.46
C ASN A 87 -1.90 3.27 6.80
N TRP A 88 -2.69 2.65 7.67
CA TRP A 88 -2.45 1.27 8.09
C TRP A 88 -2.54 0.28 6.92
N ILE A 89 -3.50 0.44 6.00
CA ILE A 89 -3.63 -0.42 4.81
C ILE A 89 -2.40 -0.28 3.90
N GLY A 90 -1.88 0.94 3.74
CA GLY A 90 -0.65 1.17 2.97
C GLY A 90 0.55 0.45 3.58
N GLN A 91 0.76 0.58 4.89
CA GLN A 91 1.81 -0.15 5.59
C GLN A 91 1.63 -1.68 5.48
N PHE A 92 0.39 -2.15 5.68
CA PHE A 92 0.04 -3.56 5.59
C PHE A 92 0.40 -4.14 4.22
N TYR A 93 -0.03 -3.49 3.13
CA TYR A 93 0.24 -3.99 1.79
C TYR A 93 1.73 -4.04 1.46
N ALA A 94 2.50 -3.02 1.84
CA ALA A 94 3.93 -2.99 1.62
C ALA A 94 4.65 -4.13 2.37
N LEU A 95 4.30 -4.35 3.65
CA LEU A 95 4.90 -5.43 4.45
C LEU A 95 4.44 -6.81 3.97
N PHE A 96 3.16 -6.99 3.65
CA PHE A 96 2.60 -8.24 3.13
C PHE A 96 3.28 -8.66 1.83
N GLN A 97 3.44 -7.70 0.91
CA GLN A 97 4.19 -7.90 -0.33
C GLN A 97 5.60 -8.42 -0.07
N TRP A 98 6.33 -7.75 0.82
CA TRP A 98 7.72 -8.06 1.11
C TRP A 98 7.87 -9.44 1.78
N ILE A 99 7.03 -9.76 2.77
CA ILE A 99 7.05 -11.05 3.48
C ILE A 99 6.73 -12.21 2.53
N TYR A 100 5.71 -12.08 1.70
CA TYR A 100 5.22 -13.18 0.86
C TYR A 100 5.77 -13.21 -0.56
N ARG A 101 6.69 -12.28 -0.90
CA ARG A 101 7.34 -12.19 -2.21
C ARG A 101 6.36 -12.10 -3.38
N LEU A 102 5.29 -11.34 -3.17
CA LEU A 102 4.28 -11.03 -4.20
C LEU A 102 4.62 -9.69 -4.86
N THR A 103 4.09 -9.42 -6.05
CA THR A 103 4.04 -8.07 -6.61
C THR A 103 2.92 -7.27 -5.97
N SER A 104 3.01 -5.94 -5.97
CA SER A 104 1.95 -5.04 -5.50
C SER A 104 0.59 -5.36 -6.12
N LYS A 105 0.59 -5.63 -7.43
CA LYS A 105 -0.58 -6.05 -8.21
C LYS A 105 -1.18 -7.39 -7.76
N GLU A 106 -0.35 -8.35 -7.39
CA GLU A 106 -0.82 -9.64 -6.86
C GLU A 106 -1.40 -9.48 -5.45
N VAL A 107 -0.80 -8.63 -4.61
CA VAL A 107 -1.31 -8.32 -3.27
C VAL A 107 -2.70 -7.71 -3.34
N VAL A 108 -2.89 -6.63 -4.10
CA VAL A 108 -4.21 -5.96 -4.18
C VAL A 108 -5.28 -6.82 -4.87
N LYS A 109 -4.86 -7.77 -5.72
CA LYS A 109 -5.76 -8.77 -6.30
C LYS A 109 -6.17 -9.84 -5.29
N LEU A 110 -5.24 -10.29 -4.44
CA LEU A 110 -5.51 -11.29 -3.41
C LEU A 110 -6.33 -10.70 -2.24
N LEU A 111 -6.03 -9.46 -1.88
CA LEU A 111 -6.64 -8.71 -0.79
C LEU A 111 -7.21 -7.40 -1.35
N PRO A 112 -8.44 -7.42 -1.92
CA PRO A 112 -9.08 -6.23 -2.46
C PRO A 112 -9.18 -5.10 -1.43
N VAL A 113 -9.16 -3.86 -1.90
CA VAL A 113 -9.08 -2.67 -1.05
C VAL A 113 -10.31 -2.54 -0.15
N GLU A 114 -11.50 -2.81 -0.69
CA GLU A 114 -12.77 -2.79 0.06
C GLU A 114 -12.76 -3.82 1.18
N PHE A 115 -12.24 -5.03 0.90
CA PHE A 115 -12.09 -6.07 1.92
C PHE A 115 -11.15 -5.62 3.04
N MET A 116 -10.03 -4.95 2.70
CA MET A 116 -9.09 -4.45 3.70
C MET A 116 -9.70 -3.35 4.58
N PHE A 117 -10.53 -2.46 4.01
CA PHE A 117 -11.28 -1.49 4.81
C PHE A 117 -12.30 -2.17 5.74
N GLU A 118 -13.00 -3.21 5.28
CA GLU A 118 -13.93 -3.98 6.12
C GLU A 118 -13.22 -4.78 7.22
N ALA A 119 -12.02 -5.29 6.94
CA ALA A 119 -11.22 -6.06 7.87
C ALA A 119 -10.45 -5.20 8.88
N TYR A 120 -10.19 -3.92 8.56
CA TYR A 120 -9.41 -2.99 9.38
C TYR A 120 -9.83 -2.97 10.86
N PRO A 121 -11.12 -2.84 11.23
CA PRO A 121 -11.53 -2.82 12.64
C PRO A 121 -11.11 -4.07 13.43
N GLY A 122 -10.98 -5.23 12.78
CA GLY A 122 -10.57 -6.48 13.42
C GLY A 122 -9.06 -6.79 13.36
N LEU A 123 -8.29 -6.01 12.59
CA LEU A 123 -6.87 -6.25 12.36
C LEU A 123 -5.97 -5.15 12.93
N HIS A 124 -6.42 -3.90 12.96
CA HIS A 124 -5.57 -2.74 13.28
C HIS A 124 -5.10 -2.66 14.73
N ASP A 125 -5.75 -3.37 15.66
CA ASP A 125 -5.33 -3.49 17.06
C ASP A 125 -4.12 -4.44 17.24
N LEU A 126 -3.79 -5.23 16.21
CA LEU A 126 -2.63 -6.12 16.24
C LEU A 126 -1.39 -5.36 15.79
N ASP A 127 -0.22 -5.81 16.28
CA ASP A 127 1.06 -5.43 15.67
C ASP A 127 1.03 -5.73 14.17
N LEU A 128 1.56 -4.82 13.35
CA LEU A 128 1.47 -4.91 11.89
C LEU A 128 2.00 -6.24 11.33
N ASP A 129 3.15 -6.71 11.84
CA ASP A 129 3.74 -8.00 11.44
C ASP A 129 2.82 -9.18 11.81
N VAL A 130 2.17 -9.13 12.97
CA VAL A 130 1.21 -10.15 13.42
C VAL A 130 -0.03 -10.17 12.52
N ALA A 131 -0.57 -8.99 12.19
CA ALA A 131 -1.70 -8.87 11.27
C ALA A 131 -1.37 -9.45 9.88
N VAL A 132 -0.22 -9.06 9.32
CA VAL A 132 0.23 -9.53 8.01
C VAL A 132 0.40 -11.05 7.98
N ARG A 133 1.06 -11.62 8.99
CA ARG A 133 1.28 -13.08 9.06
C ARG A 133 -0.04 -13.83 9.20
N LYS A 134 -0.92 -13.36 10.08
CA LYS A 134 -2.25 -13.96 10.30
C LYS A 134 -3.08 -13.99 9.02
N VAL A 135 -3.13 -12.88 8.28
CA VAL A 135 -3.86 -12.82 7.01
C VAL A 135 -3.20 -13.71 5.96
N GLY A 136 -1.87 -13.73 5.88
CA GLY A 136 -1.17 -14.57 4.92
C GLY A 136 -1.40 -16.07 5.16
N GLU A 137 -1.43 -16.52 6.42
CA GLU A 137 -1.83 -17.88 6.79
C GLU A 137 -3.27 -18.20 6.33
N GLN A 138 -4.20 -17.26 6.50
CA GLN A 138 -5.59 -17.41 6.04
C GLN A 138 -5.70 -17.47 4.50
N CYS A 139 -4.79 -16.80 3.79
CA CYS A 139 -4.66 -16.91 2.33
C CYS A 139 -3.96 -18.20 1.87
N GLY A 140 -3.54 -19.08 2.80
CA GLY A 140 -2.80 -20.30 2.48
C GLY A 140 -1.35 -20.05 2.03
N LEU A 141 -0.81 -18.87 2.33
CA LEU A 141 0.57 -18.51 2.02
C LEU A 141 1.49 -18.98 3.15
N ASN A 142 2.62 -19.58 2.76
CA ASN A 142 3.71 -19.88 3.68
C ASN A 142 4.81 -18.83 3.50
N VAL A 143 5.48 -18.47 4.60
CA VAL A 143 6.67 -17.61 4.53
C VAL A 143 7.75 -18.36 3.74
N PRO A 144 8.27 -17.77 2.65
CA PRO A 144 9.17 -18.43 1.71
C PRO A 144 10.66 -18.38 2.09
#